data_AF-K2RR27-F1
#
_entry.id   AF-K2RR27-F1
#
_cell.length_a   1.000
_cell.length_b   1.000
_cell.length_c   1.000
_cell.angle_alpha   90.00
_cell.angle_beta   90.00
_cell.angle_gamma   90.00
#
_symmetry.space_group_name_H-M   'P 1'
#
loop_
_entity.id
_entity.type
_entity.pdbx_description
1 polymer ?
#
loop_
_entity_poly.entity_id
_entity_poly.type
_entity_poly.pdbx_seq_one_letter_code
_entity_poly.pdbx_strand_id
1 'polypeptide(L)'
;MHEIVTLQFGQQSNYLGTHFWNAQESYFTYDDPEITGEAAKVAEPSPVDHDVHFRPGIGADGSDTYMPRAVIYDLKGGFGSMRKINALYEPEDDGGAALWPGSTITHRAPTIQPSPYQQALDAGLQPPPLTTDTVRYWSDYSRVYFHPRSLCQIHEFELRSQLNPFEAWGMGDELFANLDREHDLLDRDLRPFVEESDQLQGLQIMSSVDDAWGGFAARTRNSTN
;
A
#
# COMPACT_ATOMS: atom_id res chain seq x y z
N MET A 1 -7.71 15.22 16.63
CA MET A 1 -7.55 13.93 15.95
C MET A 1 -6.20 13.37 16.34
N HIS A 2 -5.97 12.08 16.14
CA HIS A 2 -4.79 11.42 16.67
C HIS A 2 -4.19 10.54 15.58
N GLU A 3 -3.72 11.17 14.50
CA GLU A 3 -3.36 10.47 13.27
C GLU A 3 -2.03 9.71 13.40
N ILE A 4 -1.99 8.52 12.80
CA ILE A 4 -0.81 7.65 12.77
C ILE A 4 -0.53 7.28 11.32
N VAL A 5 0.72 7.50 10.90
CA VAL A 5 1.20 7.08 9.57
C VAL A 5 1.93 5.75 9.70
N THR A 6 1.53 4.76 8.90
CA THR A 6 2.09 3.41 8.94
C THR A 6 3.12 3.20 7.83
N LEU A 7 4.33 2.82 8.18
CA LEU A 7 5.40 2.44 7.27
C LEU A 7 5.50 0.91 7.23
N GLN A 8 5.47 0.31 6.04
CA GLN A 8 5.60 -1.14 5.86
C GLN A 8 6.81 -1.43 4.98
N PHE A 9 7.70 -2.29 5.46
CA PHE A 9 8.95 -2.61 4.77
C PHE A 9 9.02 -4.10 4.46
N GLY A 10 8.82 -4.44 3.19
CA GLY A 10 9.06 -5.77 2.65
C GLY A 10 7.88 -6.73 2.70
N GLN A 11 8.03 -7.84 1.99
CA GLN A 11 6.94 -8.76 1.68
C GLN A 11 6.23 -9.30 2.94
N GLN A 12 6.97 -9.80 3.94
CA GLN A 12 6.37 -10.38 5.15
C GLN A 12 5.58 -9.34 5.96
N SER A 13 6.16 -8.15 6.10
CA SER A 13 5.49 -7.01 6.72
C SER A 13 4.22 -6.62 5.96
N ASN A 14 4.26 -6.64 4.63
CA ASN A 14 3.11 -6.27 3.81
C ASN A 14 1.97 -7.31 3.93
N TYR A 15 2.27 -8.61 4.06
CA TYR A 15 1.25 -9.62 4.38
C TYR A 15 0.55 -9.35 5.73
N LEU A 16 1.33 -9.04 6.76
CA LEU A 16 0.79 -8.63 8.06
C LEU A 16 -0.03 -7.34 7.94
N GLY A 17 0.50 -6.38 7.20
CA GLY A 17 -0.14 -5.10 6.89
C GLY A 17 -1.51 -5.29 6.24
N THR A 18 -1.63 -6.13 5.22
CA THR A 18 -2.93 -6.40 4.57
C THR A 18 -3.94 -6.97 5.56
N HIS A 19 -3.53 -7.88 6.45
CA HIS A 19 -4.43 -8.39 7.47
C HIS A 19 -4.87 -7.31 8.46
N PHE A 20 -3.95 -6.44 8.89
CA PHE A 20 -4.26 -5.30 9.73
C PHE A 20 -5.28 -4.38 9.05
N TRP A 21 -5.04 -3.98 7.80
CA TRP A 21 -5.94 -3.10 7.05
C TRP A 21 -7.31 -3.71 6.79
N ASN A 22 -7.37 -4.99 6.44
CA ASN A 22 -8.64 -5.69 6.24
C ASN A 22 -9.44 -5.81 7.55
N ALA A 23 -8.76 -5.99 8.69
CA ALA A 23 -9.43 -5.99 9.98
C ALA A 23 -9.98 -4.60 10.31
N GLN A 24 -9.18 -3.54 10.08
CA GLN A 24 -9.64 -2.17 10.27
C GLN A 24 -10.84 -1.82 9.38
N GLU A 25 -10.77 -2.19 8.10
CA GLU A 25 -11.87 -2.00 7.13
C GLU A 25 -13.14 -2.72 7.58
N SER A 26 -13.04 -3.92 8.17
CA SER A 26 -14.21 -4.65 8.66
C SER A 26 -14.95 -3.98 9.82
N TYR A 27 -14.31 -3.04 10.51
CA TYR A 27 -14.92 -2.25 11.58
C TYR A 27 -15.62 -0.98 11.07
N PHE A 28 -15.58 -0.70 9.76
CA PHE A 28 -16.35 0.40 9.18
C PHE A 28 -17.84 0.11 9.32
N THR A 29 -18.52 0.99 10.06
CA THR A 29 -19.97 1.05 10.09
C THR A 29 -20.38 2.00 8.97
N TYR A 30 -20.80 1.43 7.84
CA TYR A 30 -21.43 2.23 6.80
C TYR A 30 -22.83 2.61 7.31
N ASP A 31 -23.10 3.91 7.41
CA ASP A 31 -24.44 4.41 7.70
C ASP A 31 -25.35 3.98 6.56
N ASP A 32 -26.10 2.90 6.76
CA ASP A 32 -27.06 2.42 5.77
C ASP A 32 -28.26 3.40 5.75
N PRO A 33 -28.46 4.17 4.66
CA PRO A 33 -29.56 5.13 4.58
C PRO A 33 -30.94 4.46 4.61
N GLU A 34 -31.04 3.13 4.46
CA GLU A 34 -32.30 2.39 4.63
C GLU A 34 -32.65 2.13 6.10
N ILE A 35 -31.68 2.16 7.02
CA ILE A 35 -31.91 2.00 8.46
C ILE A 35 -32.23 3.37 9.04
N THR A 36 -33.48 3.82 8.86
CA THR A 36 -34.01 5.03 9.50
C THR A 36 -34.88 4.68 10.70
N GLY A 37 -34.62 5.31 11.85
CA GLY A 37 -35.42 5.17 13.08
C GLY A 37 -34.65 4.64 14.29
N GLU A 38 -35.37 4.05 15.25
CA GLU A 38 -34.80 3.54 16.51
C GLU A 38 -33.77 2.42 16.33
N ALA A 39 -33.75 1.73 15.18
CA ALA A 39 -32.77 0.69 14.84
C ALA A 39 -31.37 1.22 14.52
N ALA A 40 -31.25 2.44 13.96
CA ALA A 40 -29.96 3.11 13.76
C ALA A 40 -29.28 3.48 15.08
N LYS A 41 -30.08 3.67 16.15
CA LYS A 41 -29.58 3.95 17.51
C LYS A 41 -29.04 2.72 18.23
N VAL A 42 -29.17 1.52 17.64
CA VAL A 42 -28.67 0.25 18.20
C VAL A 42 -27.42 -0.23 17.44
N ALA A 43 -26.96 0.49 16.42
CA ALA A 43 -25.66 0.23 15.84
C ALA A 43 -24.60 0.47 16.93
N GLU A 44 -23.95 -0.62 17.38
CA GLU A 44 -22.87 -0.50 18.35
C GLU A 44 -21.82 0.43 17.74
N PRO A 45 -21.36 1.46 18.49
CA PRO A 45 -20.34 2.35 17.99
C PRO A 45 -19.10 1.51 17.64
N SER A 46 -18.50 1.78 16.48
CA SER A 46 -17.29 1.07 16.08
C SER A 46 -16.26 1.13 17.22
N PRO A 47 -15.66 0.00 17.61
CA PRO A 47 -14.68 -0.02 18.70
C PRO A 47 -13.39 0.71 18.34
N VAL A 48 -13.20 1.07 17.07
CA VAL A 48 -12.01 1.75 16.55
C VAL A 48 -12.40 3.08 15.91
N ASP A 49 -11.59 4.10 16.18
CA ASP A 49 -11.66 5.38 15.48
C ASP A 49 -10.90 5.26 14.15
N HIS A 50 -11.65 5.31 13.04
CA HIS A 50 -11.11 5.12 11.68
C HIS A 50 -10.23 6.29 11.25
N ASP A 51 -10.49 7.50 11.74
CA ASP A 51 -9.79 8.73 11.33
C ASP A 51 -8.33 8.74 11.80
N VAL A 52 -7.98 7.88 12.76
CA VAL A 52 -6.60 7.68 13.22
C VAL A 52 -5.71 7.14 12.10
N HIS A 53 -6.20 6.15 11.36
CA HIS A 53 -5.42 5.40 10.38
C HIS A 53 -5.84 5.64 8.94
N PHE A 54 -7.06 6.08 8.70
CA PHE A 54 -7.59 6.38 7.38
C PHE A 54 -7.63 7.88 7.15
N ARG A 55 -7.65 8.24 5.88
CA ARG A 55 -7.97 9.58 5.43
C ARG A 55 -9.19 9.51 4.51
N PRO A 56 -10.14 10.45 4.63
CA PRO A 56 -11.24 10.56 3.70
C PRO A 56 -10.73 11.07 2.34
N GLY A 57 -11.35 10.61 1.27
CA GLY A 57 -11.13 11.05 -0.10
C GLY A 57 -12.41 10.87 -0.90
N ILE A 58 -12.46 11.45 -2.09
CA ILE A 58 -13.63 11.32 -2.98
C ILE A 58 -13.23 10.40 -4.13
N GLY A 59 -14.00 9.34 -4.33
CA GLY A 59 -13.84 8.41 -5.44
C GLY A 59 -14.16 9.05 -6.78
N ALA A 60 -13.76 8.41 -7.89
CA ALA A 60 -14.07 8.90 -9.24
C ALA A 60 -15.59 8.91 -9.53
N ASP A 61 -16.35 8.12 -8.77
CA ASP A 61 -17.82 8.05 -8.78
C ASP A 61 -18.49 9.10 -7.86
N GLY A 62 -17.70 9.91 -7.14
CA GLY A 62 -18.19 10.90 -6.19
C GLY A 62 -18.56 10.34 -4.82
N SER A 63 -18.29 9.05 -4.55
CA SER A 63 -18.52 8.44 -3.25
C SER A 63 -17.40 8.76 -2.26
N ASP A 64 -17.72 8.80 -0.96
CA ASP A 64 -16.70 8.91 0.08
C ASP A 64 -15.89 7.61 0.13
N THR A 65 -14.58 7.73 -0.09
CA THR A 65 -13.61 6.64 -0.05
C THR A 65 -12.62 6.87 1.07
N TYR A 66 -12.37 5.85 1.89
CA TYR A 66 -11.36 5.92 2.93
C TYR A 66 -10.08 5.20 2.47
N MET A 67 -8.95 5.90 2.55
CA MET A 67 -7.65 5.35 2.17
C MET A 67 -6.74 5.26 3.40
N PRO A 68 -5.98 4.18 3.59
CA PRO A 68 -5.01 4.10 4.68
C PRO A 68 -3.91 5.17 4.57
N ARG A 69 -3.51 5.76 5.70
CA ARG A 69 -2.30 6.59 5.85
C ARG A 69 -1.06 5.69 5.92
N ALA A 70 -0.75 5.04 4.80
CA ALA A 70 0.31 4.05 4.71
C ALA A 70 1.36 4.42 3.65
N VAL A 71 2.61 4.07 3.91
CA VAL A 71 3.69 4.00 2.91
C VAL A 71 4.26 2.59 2.94
N ILE A 72 4.17 1.91 1.80
CA ILE A 72 4.43 0.49 1.64
C ILE A 72 5.58 0.32 0.68
N TYR A 73 6.68 -0.22 1.18
CA TYR A 73 7.86 -0.53 0.39
C TYR A 73 7.89 -2.02 0.06
N ASP A 74 8.12 -2.32 -1.22
CA ASP A 74 8.37 -3.69 -1.66
C ASP A 74 9.30 -3.70 -2.87
N LEU A 75 9.90 -4.87 -3.12
CA LEU A 75 10.76 -5.08 -4.28
C LEU A 75 9.96 -5.11 -5.57
N LYS A 76 10.67 -5.00 -6.69
CA LYS A 76 10.10 -5.24 -7.99
C LYS A 76 9.45 -6.64 -8.03
N GLY A 77 8.18 -6.68 -8.44
CA GLY A 77 7.36 -7.89 -8.45
C GLY A 77 6.59 -8.18 -7.16
N GLY A 78 6.79 -7.42 -6.07
CA GLY A 78 6.11 -7.64 -4.78
C GLY A 78 4.63 -7.25 -4.74
N PHE A 79 4.24 -6.22 -5.48
CA PHE A 79 2.87 -5.68 -5.50
C PHE A 79 1.85 -6.54 -6.28
N GLY A 80 2.27 -7.65 -6.88
CA GLY A 80 1.36 -8.59 -7.55
C GLY A 80 0.51 -7.95 -8.65
N SER A 81 -0.81 -8.17 -8.56
CA SER A 81 -1.80 -7.60 -9.49
C SER A 81 -2.22 -6.17 -9.15
N MET A 82 -1.82 -5.66 -7.98
CA MET A 82 -2.10 -4.28 -7.58
C MET A 82 -1.36 -3.33 -8.51
N ARG A 83 -2.12 -2.56 -9.29
CA ARG A 83 -1.53 -1.53 -10.14
C ARG A 83 -0.96 -0.43 -9.24
N LYS A 84 0.21 0.07 -9.62
CA LYS A 84 0.83 1.30 -9.06
C LYS A 84 -0.09 2.53 -9.20
N ILE A 85 -1.11 2.40 -10.03
CA ILE A 85 -2.12 3.39 -10.35
C ILE A 85 -3.46 2.75 -10.00
N ASN A 86 -4.04 3.20 -8.90
CA ASN A 86 -5.37 2.83 -8.47
C ASN A 86 -6.37 3.22 -9.58
N ALA A 87 -7.45 2.45 -9.81
CA ALA A 87 -8.44 2.78 -10.86
C ALA A 87 -9.07 4.17 -10.66
N LEU A 88 -9.00 4.69 -9.43
CA LEU A 88 -9.39 6.05 -9.03
C LEU A 88 -8.48 7.16 -9.59
N TYR A 89 -7.28 6.82 -10.06
CA TYR A 89 -6.25 7.76 -10.50
C TYR A 89 -5.59 7.30 -11.81
N GLU A 90 -6.34 6.64 -12.73
CA GLU A 90 -5.81 6.37 -14.06
C GLU A 90 -5.28 7.70 -14.66
N PRO A 91 -3.95 7.86 -14.86
CA PRO A 91 -3.52 8.93 -15.72
C PRO A 91 -4.07 8.56 -17.09
N GLU A 92 -4.77 9.51 -17.71
CA GLU A 92 -4.95 9.45 -19.17
C GLU A 92 -3.57 9.12 -19.74
N ASP A 93 -3.49 8.01 -20.48
CA ASP A 93 -2.26 7.56 -21.12
C ASP A 93 -1.81 8.72 -22.01
N ASP A 94 -0.90 9.54 -21.48
CA ASP A 94 -0.38 10.71 -22.17
C ASP A 94 0.53 10.12 -23.24
N GLY A 95 -0.11 9.78 -24.36
CA GLY A 95 0.42 8.98 -25.44
C GLY A 95 1.74 9.57 -25.84
N GLY A 96 2.82 9.00 -25.30
CA GLY A 96 4.14 9.61 -25.32
C GLY A 96 4.51 9.89 -26.75
N ALA A 97 4.37 11.15 -27.16
CA ALA A 97 4.75 11.61 -28.47
C ALA A 97 6.24 11.33 -28.58
N ALA A 98 6.59 10.31 -29.34
CA ALA A 98 7.98 9.86 -29.49
C ALA A 98 8.81 11.01 -30.06
N LEU A 99 9.56 11.67 -29.17
CA LEU A 99 10.53 12.72 -29.52
C LEU A 99 11.76 12.13 -30.24
N TRP A 100 11.85 10.81 -30.34
CA TRP A 100 12.90 10.09 -31.05
C TRP A 100 12.39 9.54 -32.40
N PRO A 101 13.01 9.91 -33.53
CA PRO A 101 12.69 9.35 -34.83
C PRO A 101 13.32 7.96 -34.98
N GLY A 102 12.81 6.99 -34.24
CA GLY A 102 13.21 5.60 -34.30
C GLY A 102 12.05 4.69 -33.91
N SER A 103 11.93 3.53 -34.56
CA SER A 103 10.94 2.52 -34.17
C SER A 103 11.38 1.90 -32.84
N THR A 104 10.85 2.43 -31.73
CA THR A 104 11.03 1.84 -30.40
C THR A 104 10.00 0.73 -30.21
N ILE A 105 10.47 -0.52 -30.15
CA ILE A 105 9.63 -1.65 -29.75
C ILE A 105 9.64 -1.70 -28.23
N THR A 106 8.57 -1.22 -27.60
CA THR A 106 8.41 -1.30 -26.14
C THR A 106 8.00 -2.72 -25.75
N HIS A 107 8.96 -3.51 -25.24
CA HIS A 107 8.67 -4.81 -24.64
C HIS A 107 8.18 -4.63 -23.21
N ARG A 108 6.86 -4.71 -23.00
CA ARG A 108 6.23 -4.67 -21.67
C ARG A 108 6.08 -6.10 -21.14
N ALA A 109 6.50 -6.34 -19.90
CA ALA A 109 6.27 -7.62 -19.22
C ALA A 109 4.76 -7.92 -19.12
N PRO A 110 4.34 -9.20 -19.18
CA PRO A 110 2.94 -9.57 -19.05
C PRO A 110 2.37 -9.11 -17.70
N THR A 111 1.17 -8.53 -17.73
CA THR A 111 0.48 -8.07 -16.53
C THR A 111 0.07 -9.25 -15.65
N ILE A 112 0.34 -9.17 -14.35
CA ILE A 112 -0.10 -10.18 -13.38
C ILE A 112 -1.63 -10.13 -13.29
N GLN A 113 -2.26 -11.27 -13.54
CA GLN A 113 -3.72 -11.37 -13.51
C GLN A 113 -4.23 -11.31 -12.06
N PRO A 114 -5.32 -10.57 -11.80
CA PRO A 114 -5.92 -10.47 -10.47
C PRO A 114 -6.37 -11.84 -9.97
N SER A 115 -6.26 -12.05 -8.66
CA SER A 115 -6.70 -13.29 -8.02
C SER A 115 -8.22 -13.47 -8.19
N PRO A 116 -8.75 -14.71 -8.16
CA PRO A 116 -10.20 -14.94 -8.13
C PRO A 116 -10.89 -14.23 -6.95
N TYR A 117 -10.17 -14.04 -5.85
CA TYR A 117 -10.63 -13.28 -4.69
C TYR A 117 -10.86 -11.82 -5.04
N GLN A 118 -9.88 -11.16 -5.66
CA GLN A 118 -9.99 -9.76 -6.07
C GLN A 118 -11.08 -9.57 -7.14
N GLN A 119 -11.17 -10.48 -8.12
CA GLN A 119 -12.21 -10.42 -9.15
C GLN A 119 -13.62 -10.52 -8.56
N ALA A 120 -13.81 -11.35 -7.53
CA ALA A 120 -15.09 -11.45 -6.84
C ALA A 120 -15.40 -10.18 -6.04
N LEU A 121 -14.40 -9.60 -5.35
CA LEU A 121 -14.55 -8.33 -4.63
C LEU A 121 -14.93 -7.18 -5.57
N ASP A 122 -14.21 -7.04 -6.70
CA ASP A 122 -14.47 -5.99 -7.69
C ASP A 122 -15.88 -6.13 -8.32
N ALA A 123 -16.40 -7.35 -8.40
CA ALA A 123 -17.76 -7.64 -8.88
C ALA A 123 -18.84 -7.51 -7.79
N GLY A 124 -18.48 -7.19 -6.55
CA GLY A 124 -19.40 -7.16 -5.40
C GLY A 124 -19.96 -8.55 -5.04
N LEU A 125 -19.31 -9.63 -5.46
CA LEU A 125 -19.71 -11.01 -5.18
C LEU A 125 -19.02 -11.51 -3.90
N GLN A 126 -19.63 -12.52 -3.27
CA GLN A 126 -18.99 -13.18 -2.13
C GLN A 126 -17.67 -13.84 -2.59
N PRO A 127 -16.53 -13.45 -2.00
CA PRO A 127 -15.25 -13.97 -2.46
C PRO A 127 -15.04 -15.42 -2.01
N PRO A 128 -14.31 -16.23 -2.81
CA PRO A 128 -13.93 -17.59 -2.43
C PRO A 128 -13.04 -17.60 -1.17
N PRO A 129 -13.04 -18.70 -0.40
CA PRO A 129 -12.16 -18.83 0.76
C PRO A 129 -10.69 -18.78 0.33
N LEU A 130 -9.90 -18.03 1.07
CA LEU A 130 -8.45 -17.92 0.84
C LEU A 130 -7.76 -19.18 1.35
N THR A 131 -6.91 -19.76 0.50
CA THR A 131 -5.96 -20.83 0.87
C THR A 131 -4.53 -20.40 0.54
N THR A 132 -3.55 -21.07 1.15
CA THR A 132 -2.12 -20.83 0.90
C THR A 132 -1.74 -21.00 -0.57
N ASP A 133 -2.49 -21.80 -1.33
CA ASP A 133 -2.23 -22.05 -2.75
C ASP A 133 -2.82 -20.95 -3.65
N THR A 134 -3.86 -20.27 -3.17
CA THR A 134 -4.55 -19.21 -3.94
C THR A 134 -3.87 -17.84 -3.81
N VAL A 135 -3.18 -17.60 -2.69
CA VAL A 135 -2.55 -16.31 -2.37
C VAL A 135 -1.10 -16.32 -2.85
N ARG A 136 -0.79 -15.50 -3.86
CA ARG A 136 0.57 -15.39 -4.43
C ARG A 136 1.29 -14.12 -3.93
N TYR A 137 0.52 -13.06 -3.70
CA TYR A 137 1.00 -11.75 -3.25
C TYR A 137 0.16 -11.25 -2.08
N TRP A 138 0.72 -10.36 -1.26
CA TRP A 138 0.00 -9.72 -0.16
C TRP A 138 -1.18 -8.87 -0.64
N SER A 139 -1.13 -8.40 -1.88
CA SER A 139 -2.19 -7.63 -2.53
C SER A 139 -3.40 -8.48 -2.93
N ASP A 140 -3.25 -9.80 -3.08
CA ASP A 140 -4.29 -10.66 -3.68
C ASP A 140 -5.56 -10.78 -2.83
N TYR A 141 -5.49 -10.34 -1.58
CA TYR A 141 -6.60 -10.35 -0.63
C TYR A 141 -6.80 -8.98 0.06
N SER A 142 -6.22 -7.90 -0.49
CA SER A 142 -6.43 -6.56 0.03
C SER A 142 -7.85 -6.08 -0.25
N ARG A 143 -8.56 -5.63 0.78
CA ARG A 143 -9.89 -5.01 0.64
C ARG A 143 -9.81 -3.49 0.55
N VAL A 144 -8.72 -2.92 1.02
CA VAL A 144 -8.51 -1.49 1.05
C VAL A 144 -7.85 -0.99 -0.23
N TYR A 145 -8.21 0.23 -0.60
CA TYR A 145 -7.58 0.97 -1.68
C TYR A 145 -6.48 1.87 -1.12
N PHE A 146 -5.26 1.69 -1.61
CA PHE A 146 -4.13 2.55 -1.26
C PHE A 146 -4.03 3.74 -2.21
N HIS A 147 -3.47 4.84 -1.71
CA HIS A 147 -3.10 5.95 -2.58
C HIS A 147 -1.93 5.55 -3.48
N PRO A 148 -1.83 6.04 -4.74
CA PRO A 148 -0.69 5.72 -5.60
C PRO A 148 0.67 6.07 -4.99
N ARG A 149 0.76 7.16 -4.20
CA ARG A 149 2.00 7.53 -3.48
C ARG A 149 2.31 6.64 -2.28
N SER A 150 1.35 5.84 -1.81
CA SER A 150 1.58 4.86 -0.75
C SER A 150 2.40 3.66 -1.23
N LEU A 151 2.49 3.41 -2.54
CA LEU A 151 3.08 2.19 -3.10
C LEU A 151 4.50 2.47 -3.63
N CYS A 152 5.49 2.33 -2.75
CA CYS A 152 6.90 2.60 -3.04
C CYS A 152 7.62 1.32 -3.53
N GLN A 153 7.81 1.22 -4.84
CA GLN A 153 8.56 0.11 -5.42
C GLN A 153 10.05 0.42 -5.50
N ILE A 154 10.86 -0.48 -4.95
CA ILE A 154 12.32 -0.50 -5.08
C ILE A 154 12.70 -1.25 -6.35
N HIS A 155 13.56 -0.67 -7.19
CA HIS A 155 13.87 -1.20 -8.53
C HIS A 155 15.24 -1.87 -8.60
N GLU A 156 16.10 -1.63 -7.62
CA GLU A 156 17.47 -2.13 -7.49
C GLU A 156 17.51 -3.65 -7.27
N PHE A 157 16.44 -4.19 -6.68
CA PHE A 157 16.29 -5.61 -6.38
C PHE A 157 14.94 -6.14 -6.89
N GLU A 158 14.95 -7.43 -7.25
CA GLU A 158 13.76 -8.15 -7.69
C GLU A 158 13.39 -9.21 -6.67
N LEU A 159 12.08 -9.35 -6.44
CA LEU A 159 11.55 -10.35 -5.53
C LEU A 159 11.95 -11.76 -5.99
N ARG A 160 12.50 -12.57 -5.08
CA ARG A 160 12.97 -13.95 -5.33
C ARG A 160 14.07 -14.04 -6.42
N SER A 161 14.89 -13.00 -6.55
CA SER A 161 16.08 -13.06 -7.40
C SER A 161 17.07 -14.11 -6.89
N GLN A 162 17.40 -15.09 -7.74
CA GLN A 162 18.43 -16.10 -7.43
C GLN A 162 19.86 -15.54 -7.60
N LEU A 163 20.01 -14.46 -8.37
CA LEU A 163 21.32 -13.88 -8.70
C LEU A 163 21.73 -12.78 -7.73
N ASN A 164 20.76 -12.02 -7.22
CA ASN A 164 20.99 -10.90 -6.31
C ASN A 164 19.90 -10.87 -5.22
N PRO A 165 19.96 -11.79 -4.24
CA PRO A 165 18.98 -11.87 -3.16
C PRO A 165 19.13 -10.69 -2.19
N PHE A 166 18.00 -10.11 -1.76
CA PHE A 166 17.95 -9.00 -0.82
C PHE A 166 17.65 -9.51 0.59
N GLU A 167 18.63 -10.14 1.23
CA GLU A 167 18.45 -10.85 2.51
C GLU A 167 19.37 -10.35 3.63
N ALA A 168 20.55 -9.81 3.32
CA ALA A 168 21.49 -9.39 4.35
C ALA A 168 21.17 -8.00 4.89
N TRP A 169 21.17 -7.86 6.23
CA TRP A 169 20.94 -6.59 6.94
C TRP A 169 21.72 -5.40 6.35
N GLY A 170 23.03 -5.57 6.12
CA GLY A 170 23.90 -4.51 5.59
C GLY A 170 23.49 -4.02 4.20
N MET A 171 22.90 -4.88 3.37
CA MET A 171 22.41 -4.48 2.04
C MET A 171 21.24 -3.50 2.15
N GLY A 172 20.37 -3.67 3.15
CA GLY A 172 19.26 -2.76 3.39
C GLY A 172 19.70 -1.40 3.91
N ASP A 173 20.68 -1.38 4.82
CA ASP A 173 21.29 -0.15 5.33
C ASP A 173 21.96 0.66 4.20
N GLU A 174 22.77 0.00 3.37
CA GLU A 174 23.42 0.62 2.21
C GLU A 174 22.42 1.09 1.16
N LEU A 175 21.40 0.28 0.85
CA LEU A 175 20.36 0.65 -0.10
C LEU A 175 19.60 1.90 0.36
N PHE A 176 19.18 1.93 1.63
CA PHE A 176 18.52 3.12 2.19
C PHE A 176 19.43 4.34 2.07
N ALA A 177 20.69 4.23 2.49
CA ALA A 177 21.63 5.36 2.46
C ALA A 177 21.89 5.90 1.04
N ASN A 178 21.81 5.04 0.02
CA ASN A 178 21.93 5.46 -1.38
C ASN A 178 20.65 6.15 -1.87
N LEU A 179 19.49 5.53 -1.65
CA LEU A 179 18.20 6.10 -2.06
C LEU A 179 17.91 7.44 -1.37
N ASP A 180 18.22 7.54 -0.08
CA ASP A 180 18.04 8.77 0.69
C ASP A 180 18.94 9.90 0.16
N ARG A 181 20.20 9.59 -0.19
CA ARG A 181 21.13 10.57 -0.77
C ARG A 181 20.70 11.06 -2.15
N GLU A 182 20.10 10.20 -2.96
CA GLU A 182 19.76 10.53 -4.35
C GLU A 182 18.37 11.17 -4.49
N HIS A 183 17.44 10.83 -3.60
CA HIS A 183 16.02 11.13 -3.78
C HIS A 183 15.33 11.71 -2.55
N ASP A 184 16.07 12.00 -1.46
CA ASP A 184 15.50 12.43 -0.17
C ASP A 184 14.31 11.53 0.20
N LEU A 185 14.57 10.23 0.31
CA LEU A 185 13.56 9.18 0.24
C LEU A 185 12.37 9.41 1.18
N LEU A 186 12.64 9.76 2.43
CA LEU A 186 11.59 10.03 3.42
C LEU A 186 10.87 11.35 3.14
N ASP A 187 11.57 12.36 2.62
CA ASP A 187 10.94 13.62 2.23
C ASP A 187 9.98 13.42 1.06
N ARG A 188 10.38 12.60 0.09
CA ARG A 188 9.52 12.29 -1.07
C ARG A 188 8.29 11.47 -0.69
N ASP A 189 8.49 10.42 0.11
CA ASP A 189 7.47 9.38 0.31
C ASP A 189 6.66 9.58 1.59
N LEU A 190 7.28 10.01 2.70
CA LEU A 190 6.61 10.14 4.00
C LEU A 190 6.06 11.55 4.24
N ARG A 191 6.78 12.62 3.84
CA ARG A 191 6.37 14.01 4.09
C ARG A 191 4.94 14.31 3.65
N PRO A 192 4.45 13.90 2.46
CA PRO A 192 3.08 14.23 2.07
C PRO A 192 2.03 13.71 3.06
N PHE A 193 2.21 12.51 3.60
CA PHE A 193 1.27 11.93 4.57
C PHE A 193 1.36 12.60 5.94
N VAL A 194 2.55 13.08 6.32
CA VAL A 194 2.77 13.84 7.55
C VAL A 194 2.14 15.23 7.45
N GLU A 195 2.33 15.93 6.33
CA GLU A 195 1.76 17.27 6.09
C GLU A 195 0.23 17.27 5.97
N GLU A 196 -0.35 16.18 5.44
CA GLU A 196 -1.80 15.97 5.38
C GLU A 196 -2.42 15.55 6.72
N SER A 197 -1.63 15.40 7.78
CA SER A 197 -2.13 15.04 9.11
C SER A 197 -2.27 16.31 9.96
N ASP A 198 -3.46 16.56 10.51
CA ASP A 198 -3.71 17.75 11.33
C ASP A 198 -3.00 17.63 12.69
N GLN A 199 -2.99 16.42 13.26
CA GLN A 199 -2.38 16.14 14.55
C GLN A 199 -1.67 14.78 14.58
N LEU A 200 -0.56 14.68 13.82
CA LEU A 200 0.30 13.50 13.82
C LEU A 200 0.76 13.13 15.25
N GLN A 201 0.39 11.94 15.71
CA GLN A 201 0.83 11.40 16.99
C GLN A 201 2.12 10.59 16.90
N GLY A 202 2.30 9.87 15.80
CA GLY A 202 3.44 8.99 15.66
C GLY A 202 3.45 8.19 14.37
N LEU A 203 4.52 7.42 14.24
CA LEU A 203 4.75 6.51 13.13
C LEU A 203 4.63 5.08 13.62
N GLN A 204 3.87 4.27 12.91
CA GLN A 204 3.82 2.82 13.11
C GLN A 204 4.71 2.15 12.07
N ILE A 205 5.75 1.44 12.50
CA ILE A 205 6.65 0.73 11.58
C ILE A 205 6.39 -0.77 11.66
N MET A 206 6.11 -1.37 10.50
CA MET A 206 6.05 -2.82 10.30
C MET A 206 7.25 -3.23 9.45
N SER A 207 8.06 -4.15 9.97
CA SER A 207 9.25 -4.67 9.28
C SER A 207 9.68 -5.99 9.91
N SER A 208 10.41 -6.79 9.14
CA SER A 208 11.20 -7.92 9.62
C SER A 208 12.43 -7.45 10.39
N VAL A 209 13.05 -8.36 11.15
CA VAL A 209 14.16 -8.03 12.07
C VAL A 209 15.49 -8.64 11.62
N ASP A 210 15.45 -9.74 10.88
CA ASP A 210 16.60 -10.58 10.56
C ASP A 210 17.04 -10.53 9.09
N ASP A 211 16.39 -9.70 8.28
CA ASP A 211 16.68 -9.57 6.85
C ASP A 211 17.14 -8.15 6.44
N ALA A 212 17.31 -7.93 5.14
CA ALA A 212 17.67 -6.64 4.59
C ALA A 212 16.62 -5.54 4.88
N TRP A 213 15.33 -5.89 4.96
CA TRP A 213 14.29 -4.93 5.31
C TRP A 213 14.41 -4.43 6.74
N GLY A 214 14.89 -5.28 7.66
CA GLY A 214 15.24 -4.83 9.01
C GLY A 214 16.32 -3.75 9.00
N GLY A 215 17.37 -3.93 8.18
CA GLY A 215 18.44 -2.94 8.03
C GLY A 215 17.95 -1.63 7.43
N PHE A 216 17.11 -1.74 6.42
CA PHE A 216 16.42 -0.61 5.81
C PHE A 216 15.57 0.17 6.84
N ALA A 217 14.73 -0.53 7.61
CA ALA A 217 13.86 0.07 8.61
C ALA A 217 14.64 0.71 9.78
N ALA A 218 15.74 0.09 10.22
CA ALA A 218 16.60 0.65 11.27
C ALA A 218 17.22 1.98 10.84
N ARG A 219 17.61 2.10 9.57
CA ARG A 219 18.16 3.34 9.01
C ARG A 219 17.10 4.44 8.90
N THR A 220 15.87 4.10 8.48
CA THR A 220 14.73 5.02 8.46
C THR A 220 14.50 5.70 9.82
N ARG A 221 14.58 4.93 10.91
CA ARG A 221 14.44 5.45 12.28
C ARG A 221 15.56 6.41 12.69
N ASN A 222 16.78 6.17 12.20
CA ASN A 222 17.92 7.02 12.55
C ASN A 222 17.94 8.33 11.75
N SER A 223 17.29 8.39 10.58
CA SER A 223 17.16 9.61 9.77
C SER A 223 16.08 10.57 10.30
N THR A 224 15.18 10.08 11.16
CA THR A 224 14.07 10.86 11.74
C THR A 224 14.38 11.48 13.11
N ASN A 225 15.57 11.24 13.68
CA ASN A 225 16.07 11.90 14.89
C ASN A 225 17.12 12.95 14.53
#